data_AF-A0AAV2HLK9-F1
#
_entry.id   AF-A0AAV2HLK9-F1
#
_cell.length_a   1.000
_cell.length_b   1.000
_cell.length_c   1.000
_cell.angle_alpha   90.00
_cell.angle_beta   90.00
_cell.angle_gamma   90.00
#
_symmetry.space_group_name_H-M   'P 1'
#
loop_
_entity.id
_entity.type
_entity.pdbx_description
1 polymer ?
#
loop_
_entity_poly.entity_id
_entity_poly.type
_entity_poly.pdbx_seq_one_letter_code
_entity_poly.pdbx_strand_id
1 'polypeptide(L)' 'RLNEPHFIHQLPATDQKANPHKRCRVCYKKGSRFESRYYCPKCPGQPGLCIGRCFEH' A
#
# COMPACT_ATOMS: atom_id res chain seq x y z
N ARG A 1 -19.87 -9.77 -0.20
CA ARG A 1 -18.46 -9.80 0.26
C ARG A 1 -18.28 -8.56 1.11
N LEU A 2 -18.08 -8.68 2.43
CA LEU A 2 -17.76 -7.50 3.25
C LEU A 2 -16.41 -6.98 2.75
N ASN A 3 -16.41 -5.81 2.12
CA ASN A 3 -15.19 -5.05 1.88
C ASN A 3 -14.68 -4.62 3.25
N GLU A 4 -13.81 -5.44 3.83
CA GLU A 4 -13.13 -5.06 5.06
C GLU A 4 -12.34 -3.78 4.75
N PRO A 5 -12.60 -2.67 5.46
CA PRO A 5 -12.02 -1.38 5.11
C PRO A 5 -10.50 -1.46 5.19
N HIS A 6 -9.82 -0.99 4.13
CA HIS A 6 -8.38 -0.84 4.17
C HIS A 6 -8.01 0.36 5.06
N PHE A 7 -7.10 0.14 6.01
CA PHE A 7 -6.61 1.20 6.90
C PHE A 7 -5.36 1.84 6.30
N ILE A 8 -5.36 3.16 6.12
CA ILE A 8 -4.22 3.86 5.54
C ILE A 8 -3.18 4.12 6.65
N HIS A 9 -2.02 3.50 6.54
CA HIS A 9 -0.82 3.88 7.31
C HIS A 9 0.30 4.27 6.37
N GLN A 10 1.09 5.26 6.78
CA GLN A 10 2.31 5.66 6.08
C GLN A 10 3.51 4.87 6.62
N LEU A 11 4.40 4.46 5.73
CA LEU A 11 5.68 3.86 6.11
C LEU A 11 6.53 4.90 6.84
N PRO A 12 7.06 4.58 8.04
CA PRO A 12 7.96 5.47 8.74
C PRO A 12 9.27 5.62 7.97
N ALA A 13 9.92 6.78 8.08
CA ALA A 13 11.28 6.93 7.60
C ALA A 13 12.19 5.91 8.30
N THR A 14 13.21 5.45 7.57
CA THR A 14 14.25 4.56 8.10
C THR A 14 15.59 5.27 7.97
N ASP A 15 16.58 4.86 8.76
CA ASP A 15 17.96 5.39 8.69
C ASP A 15 18.53 5.35 7.25
N GLN A 16 18.16 4.31 6.49
CA GLN A 16 18.61 4.12 5.10
C GLN A 16 17.80 4.91 4.05
N LYS A 17 16.54 5.25 4.35
CA LYS A 17 15.62 5.92 3.41
C LYS A 17 14.66 6.85 4.15
N ALA A 18 14.77 8.15 3.85
CA ALA A 18 13.85 9.18 4.33
C ALA A 18 12.41 8.98 3.82
N ASN A 19 12.25 8.47 2.60
CA ASN A 19 10.95 8.24 1.98
C ASN A 19 10.82 6.80 1.48
N PRO A 20 10.57 5.82 2.38
CA PRO A 20 10.40 4.43 1.97
C PRO A 20 9.06 4.23 1.27
N HIS A 21 9.07 3.35 0.27
CA HIS A 21 7.91 2.97 -0.51
C HIS A 21 7.81 1.45 -0.60
N LYS A 22 6.58 0.94 -0.71
CA LYS A 22 6.26 -0.45 -1.02
C LYS A 22 5.57 -0.52 -2.37
N ARG A 23 5.76 -1.63 -3.08
CA ARG A 23 5.03 -1.90 -4.32
C ARG A 23 3.54 -2.03 -4.03
N CYS A 24 2.70 -1.40 -4.86
CA CYS A 24 1.26 -1.58 -4.79
C CYS A 24 0.88 -3.00 -5.23
N ARG A 25 0.25 -3.78 -4.34
CA ARG A 25 -0.15 -5.17 -4.63
C ARG A 25 -1.15 -5.25 -5.79
N VAL A 26 -2.08 -4.31 -5.87
CA VAL A 26 -3.13 -4.28 -6.90
C VAL A 26 -2.54 -3.92 -8.27
N CYS A 27 -1.75 -2.85 -8.35
CA CYS A 27 -1.10 -2.45 -9.61
C CYS A 27 -0.18 -3.54 -10.13
N TYR A 28 0.59 -4.18 -9.24
CA TYR A 28 1.49 -5.26 -9.64
C TYR A 28 0.74 -6.45 -10.25
N LYS A 29 -0.40 -6.84 -9.67
CA LYS A 29 -1.26 -7.88 -10.27
C LYS A 29 -1.81 -7.48 -11.65
N LYS A 30 -1.97 -6.18 -11.92
CA LYS A 30 -2.40 -5.64 -13.21
C LYS A 30 -1.24 -5.43 -14.20
N GLY A 31 -0.02 -5.86 -13.86
CA GLY A 31 1.18 -5.68 -14.70
C GLY A 31 1.77 -4.26 -14.67
N SER A 32 1.25 -3.37 -13.82
CA SER A 32 1.78 -2.01 -13.67
C SER A 32 2.70 -1.90 -12.46
N ARG A 33 3.80 -1.15 -12.60
CA ARG A 33 4.67 -0.81 -11.47
C ARG A 33 4.22 0.50 -10.85
N PHE A 34 3.71 0.44 -9.63
CA PHE A 34 3.45 1.62 -8.80
C PHE A 34 3.99 1.39 -7.40
N GLU A 35 4.61 2.42 -6.84
CA GLU A 35 5.18 2.40 -5.49
C GLU A 35 4.42 3.40 -4.63
N SER A 36 4.08 3.01 -3.40
CA SER A 36 3.29 3.80 -2.47
C SER A 36 4.01 3.89 -1.13
N ARG A 37 3.96 5.06 -0.51
CA ARG A 37 4.38 5.22 0.90
C ARG A 37 3.36 4.64 1.87
N TYR A 38 2.18 4.28 1.37
CA TYR A 38 1.05 3.86 2.17
C TYR A 38 0.80 2.36 2.05
N TYR A 39 0.41 1.75 3.16
CA TYR A 39 0.14 0.33 3.26
C TYR A 39 -1.02 0.07 4.23
N CYS A 40 -1.67 -1.09 4.08
CA CYS A 40 -2.72 -1.52 5.02
C CYS A 40 -2.15 -2.47 6.08
N PRO A 41 -2.06 -2.08 7.36
CA PRO A 41 -1.50 -2.95 8.41
C PRO A 41 -2.45 -4.10 8.79
N LYS A 42 -3.75 -3.97 8.52
CA LYS A 42 -4.77 -4.98 8.85
C LYS A 42 -4.84 -6.12 7.84
N CYS A 43 -4.39 -5.88 6.60
CA CYS A 43 -4.42 -6.92 5.57
C CYS A 43 -3.25 -7.89 5.69
N PRO A 44 -3.45 -9.19 5.35
CA PRO A 44 -2.38 -10.16 5.29
C PRO A 44 -1.23 -9.71 4.38
N GLY A 45 -0.01 -9.74 4.91
CA GLY A 45 1.20 -9.31 4.21
C GLY A 45 1.40 -7.80 4.13
N GLN A 46 0.57 -7.01 4.82
CA GLN A 46 0.71 -5.55 4.94
C GLN A 46 1.03 -4.85 3.61
N PRO A 47 0.16 -5.03 2.60
CA PRO A 47 0.44 -4.64 1.23
C PRO A 47 0.52 -3.13 1.08
N GLY A 48 1.46 -2.66 0.25
CA GLY A 48 1.42 -1.31 -0.27
C GLY A 48 0.18 -1.14 -1.16
N LEU A 49 -0.46 0.02 -1.09
CA LEU A 49 -1.64 0.36 -1.88
C LEU A 49 -1.59 1.85 -2.27
N CYS A 50 -2.03 2.19 -3.48
CA CYS A 50 -2.12 3.57 -3.94
C CYS A 50 -3.27 4.30 -3.22
N ILE A 51 -2.99 5.46 -2.62
CA ILE A 51 -4.03 6.41 -2.20
C ILE A 51 -4.84 6.85 -3.43
N GLY A 52 -6.15 7.04 -3.29
CA GLY A 52 -7.00 7.53 -4.37
C GLY A 52 -7.50 6.46 -5.36
N ARG A 53 -6.99 5.21 -5.25
CA ARG A 53 -7.25 4.19 -6.29
C ARG A 53 -7.32 2.77 -5.79
N CYS A 54 -6.41 2.35 -4.91
CA CYS A 54 -6.35 0.96 -4.46
C CYS A 54 -6.76 0.79 -2.99
N PHE A 55 -6.93 1.89 -2.26
CA PHE A 55 -7.49 1.91 -0.91
C PHE A 55 -9.03 2.02 -0.87
N GLU A 56 -9.67 2.40 -1.98
CA GLU A 56 -11.11 2.77 -2.04
C GLU A 56 -12.01 1.74 -2.75
N HIS A 57 -11.58 0.47 -2.85
CA HIS A 57 -12.31 -0.56 -3.61
C HIS A 57 -12.72 -1.77 -2.75
#